data_AF-A0A914BWJ9-F1
#
_entry.id   AF-A0A914BWJ9-F1
#
_cell.length_a   1.000
_cell.length_b   1.000
_cell.length_c   1.000
_cell.angle_alpha   90.00
_cell.angle_beta   90.00
_cell.angle_gamma   90.00
#
_symmetry.space_group_name_H-M   'P 1'
#
loop_
_entity.id
_entity.type
_entity.pdbx_description
1 polymer ?
#
loop_
_entity_poly.entity_id
_entity_poly.type
_entity_poly.pdbx_seq_one_letter_code
_entity_poly.pdbx_strand_id
1 'polypeptide(L)'
;MNMLLRGLCVFLSISLVSTSQNGLAKLPPMGWMSWTRFYCNINCQPQDSDPTKSTCINEALYQGQADRLSGYGYEEVDAQTYADWGIDYLKYDGCYANGSMMNIDQQLFAYLSKEKGQWNRDWAFMQDGAPSHKAEETQNLIRDNVPEFIEVDISPQRNNGEWPPNSPDLNVMDYSMWNILEAEACSKPHQSINALKKSLMKAWNAIPQEVIDRAVDDLPKPADGYLAVGYDTIHIDDCWEEWNRSVDGKLVANRTRFPSGINGLSNYMHDRGLKLGIYNDVGLTTCQGYPGGFGNEEIDAQTYADWGVDYLKYDGCFANDSMRNVGFPKMGAGLLKTGRPIVFSTEWWDTDSGNLTAVSLISNLQREYNDVYLAWSSIIDIIDHFVMNQGWFIYLPTGPGFFIDADMIVGGNPEITQDQARVQMSIWSIWSAPLIMSNDLRNITPGHKEILQNKYVIAVDQDPMGLWGKMIGQNGTIMTFVKKMTPCFGDDNCSYAIALLNRDNTTTQAKPYSFVFNDLGLTNPKGYNVMDLWAGQIVGTFHPSDTYSAMVNATGVHFIKAITQQ
;
A
#
# COMPACT_ATOMS: atom_id res chain seq x y z
N MET A 1 -53.17 8.56 -47.94
CA MET A 1 -54.04 7.82 -47.01
C MET A 1 -53.27 6.61 -46.53
N ASN A 2 -52.81 6.67 -45.26
CA ASN A 2 -52.35 5.61 -44.32
C ASN A 2 -51.79 4.28 -44.89
N MET A 3 -50.69 3.69 -44.42
CA MET A 3 -50.49 3.29 -43.02
C MET A 3 -49.08 2.69 -42.80
N LEU A 4 -48.37 3.17 -41.77
CA LEU A 4 -47.52 2.45 -40.80
C LEU A 4 -46.52 1.35 -41.26
N LEU A 5 -45.23 1.69 -41.30
CA LEU A 5 -44.15 0.77 -40.92
C LEU A 5 -43.85 0.96 -39.42
N ARG A 6 -44.10 -0.07 -38.60
CA ARG A 6 -43.67 -0.11 -37.20
C ARG A 6 -42.20 -0.53 -37.15
N GLY A 7 -41.35 0.33 -36.60
CA GLY A 7 -40.00 -0.02 -36.19
C GLY A 7 -40.04 -0.98 -35.01
N LEU A 8 -39.24 -2.06 -35.09
CA LEU A 8 -38.87 -2.84 -33.92
C LEU A 8 -37.68 -2.13 -33.26
N CYS A 9 -37.93 -1.50 -32.11
CA CYS A 9 -36.87 -1.16 -31.16
C CYS A 9 -36.28 -2.47 -30.61
N VAL A 10 -35.03 -2.76 -30.97
CA VAL A 10 -34.22 -3.74 -30.25
C VAL A 10 -33.77 -3.04 -28.97
N PHE A 11 -34.44 -3.34 -27.85
CA PHE A 11 -33.91 -3.07 -26.54
C PHE A 11 -32.70 -3.99 -26.35
N LEU A 12 -31.48 -3.44 -26.38
CA LEU A 12 -30.32 -4.11 -25.80
C LEU A 12 -30.53 -4.16 -24.29
N SER A 13 -31.06 -5.28 -23.80
CA SER A 13 -30.92 -5.65 -22.40
C SER A 13 -29.43 -5.85 -22.13
N ILE A 14 -28.86 -5.05 -21.23
CA ILE A 14 -27.56 -5.32 -20.62
C ILE A 14 -27.68 -6.70 -19.95
N SER A 15 -27.08 -7.71 -20.56
CA SER A 15 -26.97 -9.03 -19.95
C SER A 15 -26.08 -8.88 -18.72
N LEU A 16 -26.68 -8.91 -17.53
CA LEU A 16 -25.99 -9.21 -16.28
C LEU A 16 -25.43 -10.63 -16.42
N VAL A 17 -24.20 -10.76 -16.91
CA VAL A 17 -23.49 -12.04 -16.91
C VAL A 17 -23.11 -12.30 -15.44
N SER A 18 -23.60 -13.41 -14.91
CA SER A 18 -23.42 -13.80 -13.52
C SER A 18 -21.97 -14.25 -13.27
N THR A 19 -21.24 -13.53 -12.43
CA THR A 19 -19.97 -13.95 -11.81
C THR A 19 -20.22 -14.97 -10.70
N SER A 20 -19.16 -15.56 -10.15
CA SER A 20 -19.20 -16.38 -8.93
C SER A 20 -19.90 -15.61 -7.81
N GLN A 21 -21.12 -16.02 -7.46
CA GLN A 21 -21.92 -15.41 -6.40
C GLN A 21 -21.62 -16.00 -5.02
N ASN A 22 -20.41 -16.51 -4.81
CA ASN A 22 -19.99 -17.09 -3.52
C ASN A 22 -19.77 -16.02 -2.43
N GLY A 23 -19.91 -14.73 -2.76
CA GLY A 23 -19.78 -13.61 -1.83
C GLY A 23 -18.34 -13.17 -1.56
N LEU A 24 -17.37 -13.80 -2.21
CA LEU A 24 -15.94 -13.47 -2.15
C LEU A 24 -15.54 -12.49 -3.25
N ALA A 25 -14.35 -11.89 -3.13
CA ALA A 25 -13.78 -10.94 -4.08
C ALA A 25 -14.81 -9.88 -4.53
N LYS A 26 -15.46 -9.21 -3.58
CA LYS A 26 -16.41 -8.12 -3.90
C LYS A 26 -15.71 -6.90 -4.50
N LEU A 27 -14.43 -6.74 -4.18
CA LEU A 27 -13.50 -5.76 -4.72
C LEU A 27 -12.24 -6.52 -5.17
N PRO A 28 -11.41 -5.94 -6.07
CA PRO A 28 -10.15 -6.54 -6.45
C PRO A 28 -9.29 -6.81 -5.20
N PRO A 29 -8.75 -8.03 -5.03
CA PRO A 29 -7.91 -8.33 -3.87
C PRO A 29 -6.67 -7.42 -3.82
N MET A 30 -6.31 -7.02 -2.60
CA MET A 30 -5.08 -6.28 -2.32
C MET A 30 -4.25 -7.07 -1.32
N GLY A 31 -2.94 -7.14 -1.53
CA GLY A 31 -2.09 -7.91 -0.64
C GLY A 31 -0.62 -7.87 -1.00
N TRP A 32 0.09 -8.91 -0.63
CA TRP A 32 1.51 -9.09 -0.91
C TRP A 32 1.81 -10.55 -1.24
N MET A 33 2.74 -10.81 -2.17
CA MET A 33 3.13 -12.14 -2.64
C MET A 33 4.64 -12.25 -2.82
N SER A 34 5.20 -13.43 -2.52
CA SER A 34 6.65 -13.64 -2.53
C SER A 34 7.30 -13.80 -3.91
N TRP A 35 6.55 -14.10 -4.98
CA TRP A 35 7.10 -14.61 -6.25
C TRP A 35 8.10 -13.68 -6.95
N THR A 36 7.73 -12.46 -7.37
CA THR A 36 8.65 -11.66 -8.20
C THR A 36 9.91 -11.20 -7.47
N ARG A 37 9.82 -10.87 -6.18
CA ARG A 37 10.98 -10.37 -5.41
C ARG A 37 11.82 -11.48 -4.77
N PHE A 38 11.19 -12.48 -4.16
CA PHE A 38 11.89 -13.52 -3.40
C PHE A 38 12.00 -14.84 -4.18
N TYR A 39 11.08 -15.07 -5.12
CA TYR A 39 11.03 -16.24 -5.99
C TYR A 39 11.11 -17.54 -5.18
N CYS A 40 11.54 -18.63 -5.79
CA CYS A 40 11.87 -19.90 -5.14
C CYS A 40 13.24 -19.88 -4.43
N ASN A 41 13.62 -18.79 -3.74
CA ASN A 41 14.87 -18.79 -2.98
C ASN A 41 14.72 -19.62 -1.69
N ILE A 42 15.13 -20.89 -1.72
CA ILE A 42 15.01 -21.81 -0.57
C ILE A 42 16.32 -21.98 0.23
N ASN A 43 17.41 -21.31 -0.17
CA ASN A 43 18.74 -21.48 0.41
C ASN A 43 18.95 -20.59 1.64
N CYS A 44 18.23 -20.91 2.73
CA CYS A 44 18.27 -20.14 3.97
C CYS A 44 19.63 -20.23 4.70
N GLN A 45 20.11 -19.09 5.15
CA GLN A 45 21.26 -18.86 6.01
C GLN A 45 20.80 -18.65 7.47
N PRO A 46 21.70 -18.70 8.47
CA PRO A 46 21.32 -18.56 9.88
C PRO A 46 20.56 -17.27 10.21
N GLN A 47 20.91 -16.16 9.56
CA GLN A 47 20.21 -14.87 9.74
C GLN A 47 18.76 -14.90 9.24
N ASP A 48 18.38 -15.85 8.39
CA ASP A 48 17.02 -15.94 7.87
C ASP A 48 16.01 -16.45 8.91
N SER A 49 16.47 -16.84 10.11
CA SER A 49 15.60 -17.06 11.27
C SER A 49 15.02 -15.77 11.86
N ASP A 50 15.59 -14.61 11.52
CA ASP A 50 15.15 -13.29 11.95
C ASP A 50 14.17 -12.68 10.92
N PRO A 51 12.91 -12.41 11.28
CA PRO A 51 11.92 -11.80 10.38
C PRO A 51 12.38 -10.47 9.75
N THR A 52 13.26 -9.73 10.42
CA THR A 52 13.81 -8.46 9.92
C THR A 52 14.91 -8.63 8.87
N LYS A 53 15.46 -9.85 8.71
CA LYS A 53 16.62 -10.12 7.85
C LYS A 53 16.41 -11.24 6.83
N SER A 54 15.34 -12.03 6.94
CA SER A 54 15.11 -13.18 6.06
C SER A 54 15.04 -12.85 4.57
N THR A 55 15.79 -13.59 3.74
CA THR A 55 15.87 -13.42 2.28
C THR A 55 15.44 -14.65 1.50
N CYS A 56 15.24 -15.78 2.19
CA CYS A 56 14.72 -17.02 1.61
C CYS A 56 13.22 -17.18 1.95
N ILE A 57 12.52 -18.02 1.17
CA ILE A 57 11.13 -18.40 1.44
C ILE A 57 11.07 -19.28 2.68
N ASN A 58 10.72 -18.67 3.81
CA ASN A 58 10.51 -19.34 5.09
C ASN A 58 9.48 -18.60 5.94
N GLU A 59 9.07 -19.21 7.05
CA GLU A 59 8.07 -18.66 7.97
C GLU A 59 8.43 -17.25 8.47
N ALA A 60 9.70 -17.03 8.84
CA ALA A 60 10.17 -15.74 9.33
C ALA A 60 10.05 -14.62 8.28
N LEU A 61 10.28 -14.91 6.99
CA LEU A 61 10.06 -13.95 5.92
C LEU A 61 8.60 -13.49 5.91
N TYR A 62 7.66 -14.44 5.86
CA TYR A 62 6.23 -14.10 5.80
C TYR A 62 5.76 -13.37 7.06
N GLN A 63 6.24 -13.77 8.23
CA GLN A 63 5.98 -13.06 9.49
C GLN A 63 6.50 -11.61 9.45
N GLY A 64 7.72 -11.41 8.96
CA GLY A 64 8.32 -10.08 8.85
C GLY A 64 7.58 -9.16 7.87
N GLN A 65 7.12 -9.71 6.74
CA GLN A 65 6.29 -8.94 5.80
C GLN A 65 4.89 -8.66 6.39
N ALA A 66 4.32 -9.61 7.14
CA ALA A 66 3.03 -9.47 7.80
C ALA A 66 3.03 -8.41 8.92
N ASP A 67 4.07 -8.36 9.76
CA ASP A 67 4.23 -7.33 10.79
C ASP A 67 4.23 -5.93 10.16
N ARG A 68 4.89 -5.76 9.00
CA ARG A 68 4.89 -4.50 8.24
C ARG A 68 3.54 -4.22 7.60
N LEU A 69 2.92 -5.22 6.98
CA LEU A 69 1.64 -5.02 6.33
C LEU A 69 0.55 -4.60 7.33
N SER A 70 0.50 -5.27 8.49
CA SER A 70 -0.48 -5.02 9.56
C SER A 70 -0.16 -3.80 10.42
N GLY A 71 1.12 -3.45 10.58
CA GLY A 71 1.56 -2.55 11.65
C GLY A 71 1.53 -3.20 13.05
N TYR A 72 1.28 -4.52 13.15
CA TYR A 72 1.24 -5.22 14.43
C TYR A 72 2.65 -5.35 15.03
N GLY A 73 2.78 -5.10 16.34
CA GLY A 73 4.09 -4.96 17.02
C GLY A 73 4.74 -3.58 16.82
N TYR A 74 4.11 -2.72 16.01
CA TYR A 74 4.44 -1.32 15.82
C TYR A 74 3.21 -0.50 16.21
N GLU A 75 2.96 -0.40 17.52
CA GLU A 75 1.87 0.44 18.00
C GLU A 75 2.09 1.88 17.52
N GLU A 76 1.23 2.32 16.60
CA GLU A 76 0.74 3.69 16.70
C GLU A 76 -0.05 3.75 18.01
N VAL A 77 0.59 4.24 19.05
CA VAL A 77 -0.15 4.92 20.10
C VAL A 77 -0.37 6.32 19.55
N ASP A 78 -1.56 6.58 19.03
CA ASP A 78 -1.94 7.94 18.67
C ASP A 78 -1.85 8.84 19.93
N ALA A 79 -1.67 10.14 19.72
CA ALA A 79 -1.51 11.10 20.82
C ALA A 79 -2.73 11.14 21.77
N GLN A 80 -3.89 10.60 21.36
CA GLN A 80 -5.12 10.55 22.13
C GLN A 80 -5.09 9.41 23.16
N THR A 81 -4.51 8.27 22.82
CA THR A 81 -4.45 7.08 23.68
C THR A 81 -3.46 7.25 24.85
N TYR A 82 -2.36 7.99 24.67
CA TYR A 82 -1.46 8.37 25.77
C TYR A 82 -2.11 9.34 26.77
N ALA A 83 -3.04 10.19 26.32
CA ALA A 83 -3.80 11.09 27.19
C ALA A 83 -4.80 10.32 28.07
N ASP A 84 -5.31 9.19 27.59
CA ASP A 84 -6.30 8.36 28.28
C ASP A 84 -5.69 7.43 29.35
N TRP A 85 -4.37 7.18 29.32
CA TRP A 85 -3.70 6.20 30.20
C TRP A 85 -2.95 6.78 31.42
N GLY A 86 -2.79 8.10 31.52
CA GLY A 86 -2.36 8.74 32.78
C GLY A 86 -1.04 8.22 33.38
N ILE A 87 -0.04 7.87 32.57
CA ILE A 87 1.26 7.36 33.04
C ILE A 87 2.26 8.53 33.18
N ASP A 88 2.68 8.78 34.42
CA ASP A 88 3.60 9.85 34.86
C ASP A 88 5.10 9.45 34.83
N TYR A 89 5.98 10.48 34.95
CA TYR A 89 7.42 10.52 35.35
C TYR A 89 8.48 10.59 34.21
N LEU A 90 9.63 11.31 34.28
CA LEU A 90 10.29 12.27 35.22
C LEU A 90 11.45 13.04 34.50
N LYS A 91 11.57 14.35 34.79
CA LYS A 91 12.75 15.23 35.07
C LYS A 91 13.99 15.32 34.14
N TYR A 92 14.38 16.56 33.79
CA TYR A 92 15.71 16.93 33.27
C TYR A 92 16.43 17.89 34.23
N ASP A 93 17.70 17.60 34.59
CA ASP A 93 18.61 18.47 35.34
C ASP A 93 19.71 18.97 34.36
N GLY A 94 19.72 20.25 33.98
CA GLY A 94 20.67 20.81 33.00
C GLY A 94 22.13 20.91 33.46
N CYS A 95 23.09 20.91 32.51
CA CYS A 95 24.53 21.01 32.80
C CYS A 95 24.99 22.48 33.09
N TYR A 96 25.95 22.63 34.02
CA TYR A 96 26.42 23.92 34.56
C TYR A 96 27.67 24.45 33.84
N ALA A 97 27.77 25.78 33.68
CA ALA A 97 28.99 26.47 33.25
C ALA A 97 29.28 27.67 34.18
N ASN A 98 30.51 27.80 34.69
CA ASN A 98 30.92 28.87 35.63
C ASN A 98 30.02 29.02 36.88
N GLY A 99 29.59 27.90 37.46
CA GLY A 99 28.76 27.90 38.68
C GLY A 99 27.39 28.57 38.52
N SER A 100 26.94 28.80 37.27
CA SER A 100 25.67 29.44 36.96
C SER A 100 24.96 28.65 35.84
N MET A 101 23.65 28.49 35.96
CA MET A 101 22.81 27.93 34.91
C MET A 101 22.72 28.94 33.75
N MET A 102 23.09 28.56 32.53
CA MET A 102 22.99 29.46 31.37
C MET A 102 21.53 29.67 30.99
N ASN A 103 21.07 30.93 31.03
CA ASN A 103 19.71 31.30 30.69
C ASN A 103 19.63 31.67 29.19
N ILE A 104 19.48 30.64 28.35
CA ILE A 104 19.47 30.74 26.88
C ILE A 104 18.36 31.69 26.36
N ASP A 105 17.26 31.76 27.10
CA ASP A 105 16.04 32.48 26.74
C ASP A 105 16.26 33.98 26.56
N GLN A 106 17.12 34.58 27.39
CA GLN A 106 17.41 36.03 27.32
C GLN A 106 18.20 36.44 26.08
N GLN A 107 19.04 35.56 25.55
CA GLN A 107 19.83 35.87 24.34
C GLN A 107 19.01 35.71 23.06
N LEU A 108 18.12 34.73 23.04
CA LEU A 108 17.22 34.46 21.93
C LEU A 108 16.22 35.61 21.72
N PHE A 109 15.68 36.17 22.80
CA PHE A 109 14.74 37.29 22.75
C PHE A 109 15.35 38.58 22.16
N ALA A 110 16.61 38.86 22.47
CA ALA A 110 17.34 40.01 21.92
C ALA A 110 17.59 39.90 20.41
N TYR A 111 17.74 38.67 19.89
CA TYR A 111 17.92 38.39 18.47
C TYR A 111 16.58 38.53 17.70
N LEU A 112 15.51 37.91 18.19
CA LEU A 112 14.19 37.91 17.55
C LEU A 112 13.56 39.31 17.48
N SER A 113 13.84 40.16 18.47
CA SER A 113 13.35 41.54 18.51
C SER A 113 13.92 42.42 17.38
N LYS A 114 15.06 42.06 16.80
CA LYS A 114 15.69 42.80 15.68
C LYS A 114 15.12 42.43 14.30
N GLU A 115 14.61 41.21 14.14
CA GLU A 115 14.16 40.66 12.84
C GLU A 115 12.66 40.87 12.59
N LYS A 116 11.93 41.43 13.57
CA LYS A 116 10.46 41.63 13.57
C LYS A 116 9.91 42.43 12.36
N GLY A 117 10.74 43.25 11.70
CA GLY A 117 10.28 44.14 10.61
C GLY A 117 10.11 43.48 9.24
N GLN A 118 10.59 42.26 9.03
CA GLN A 118 10.68 41.66 7.68
C GLN A 118 9.54 40.70 7.30
N TRP A 119 8.62 40.40 8.22
CA TRP A 119 7.69 39.29 8.00
C TRP A 119 6.26 39.61 8.43
N ASN A 120 5.41 39.93 7.45
CA ASN A 120 4.03 40.36 7.65
C ASN A 120 3.06 39.16 7.71
N ARG A 121 3.20 38.30 8.73
CA ARG A 121 2.29 37.19 9.06
C ARG A 121 2.17 37.06 10.58
N ASP A 122 1.12 36.41 11.07
CA ASP A 122 0.97 36.05 12.48
C ASP A 122 1.90 34.88 12.84
N TRP A 123 2.51 34.95 14.04
CA TRP A 123 3.49 33.97 14.53
C TRP A 123 3.08 33.46 15.90
N ALA A 124 3.16 32.14 16.08
CA ALA A 124 3.22 31.51 17.40
C ALA A 124 4.68 31.22 17.74
N PHE A 125 5.15 31.65 18.91
CA PHE A 125 6.49 31.33 19.41
C PHE A 125 6.38 30.12 20.34
N MET A 126 6.91 28.97 19.90
CA MET A 126 7.08 27.78 20.73
C MET A 126 8.57 27.52 20.96
N GLN A 127 8.95 27.39 22.24
CA GLN A 127 10.29 26.96 22.61
C GLN A 127 10.31 25.43 22.67
N ASP A 128 11.22 24.84 21.90
CA ASP A 128 11.39 23.39 21.78
C ASP A 128 11.63 22.73 23.15
N GLY A 129 10.81 21.73 23.49
CA GLY A 129 10.94 20.90 24.70
C GLY A 129 10.81 21.59 26.07
N ALA A 130 10.46 22.87 26.17
CA ALA A 130 10.33 23.57 27.46
C ALA A 130 8.87 23.62 27.95
N PRO A 131 8.58 23.35 29.25
CA PRO A 131 7.25 23.63 29.79
C PRO A 131 6.99 25.14 29.72
N SER A 132 5.71 25.52 29.66
CA SER A 132 5.31 26.93 29.73
C SER A 132 6.02 27.69 30.85
N HIS A 133 6.46 28.92 30.58
CA HIS A 133 7.08 29.78 31.59
C HIS A 133 6.09 30.01 32.74
N LYS A 134 6.31 29.45 33.93
CA LYS A 134 5.38 29.62 35.07
C LYS A 134 5.63 30.90 35.88
N ALA A 135 6.68 31.64 35.54
CA ALA A 135 7.00 32.91 36.20
C ALA A 135 5.98 33.97 35.78
N GLU A 136 5.28 34.55 36.77
CA GLU A 136 4.22 35.54 36.56
C GLU A 136 4.71 36.76 35.77
N GLU A 137 5.94 37.21 36.02
CA GLU A 137 6.57 38.33 35.31
C GLU A 137 6.81 38.02 33.82
N THR A 138 7.15 36.77 33.49
CA THR A 138 7.34 36.32 32.10
C THR A 138 6.00 36.12 31.38
N GLN A 139 5.00 35.55 32.04
CA GLN A 139 3.64 35.41 31.50
C GLN A 139 3.02 36.77 31.18
N ASN A 140 3.16 37.75 32.09
CA ASN A 140 2.69 39.12 31.87
C ASN A 140 3.41 39.78 30.68
N LEU A 141 4.74 39.64 30.59
CA LEU A 141 5.51 40.20 29.49
C LEU A 141 5.08 39.64 28.13
N ILE A 142 4.85 38.34 28.03
CA ILE A 142 4.49 37.70 26.75
C ILE A 142 3.03 38.01 26.39
N ARG A 143 2.11 37.96 27.36
CA ARG A 143 0.71 38.40 27.19
C ARG A 143 0.61 39.80 26.59
N ASP A 144 1.39 40.73 27.11
CA ASP A 144 1.35 42.13 26.68
C ASP A 144 1.97 42.37 25.28
N ASN A 145 2.71 41.40 24.73
CA ASN A 145 3.53 41.58 23.52
C ASN A 145 3.27 40.56 22.40
N VAL A 146 2.48 39.51 22.66
CA VAL A 146 2.19 38.42 21.70
C VAL A 146 0.67 38.14 21.71
N PRO A 147 -0.08 38.55 20.66
CA PRO A 147 -1.55 38.54 20.65
C PRO A 147 -2.20 37.16 20.78
N GLU A 148 -1.48 36.10 20.42
CA GLU A 148 -1.95 34.70 20.46
C GLU A 148 -1.25 33.89 21.56
N PHE A 149 -0.74 34.56 22.60
CA PHE A 149 -0.14 33.88 23.73
C PHE A 149 -1.20 33.10 24.50
N ILE A 150 -1.01 31.79 24.60
CA ILE A 150 -1.81 30.92 25.43
C ILE A 150 -1.25 31.00 26.87
N GLU A 151 -2.08 31.33 27.85
CA GLU A 151 -1.63 31.50 29.23
C GLU A 151 -1.71 30.18 30.02
N VAL A 152 -0.92 30.09 31.09
CA VAL A 152 -1.06 28.99 32.06
C VAL A 152 -1.64 29.50 33.36
N ASP A 153 -2.78 28.93 33.76
CA ASP A 153 -3.39 29.20 35.07
C ASP A 153 -2.47 28.69 36.20
N ILE A 154 -1.96 29.63 36.99
CA ILE A 154 -1.04 29.40 38.11
C ILE A 154 -1.77 29.25 39.46
N SER A 155 -3.11 29.18 39.47
CA SER A 155 -3.88 29.01 40.71
C SER A 155 -3.72 27.60 41.32
N PRO A 156 -3.90 27.41 42.66
CA PRO A 156 -3.65 26.15 43.36
C PRO A 156 -4.62 24.99 43.01
N GLN A 157 -5.60 25.21 42.15
CA GLN A 157 -6.66 24.28 41.80
C GLN A 157 -6.52 23.95 40.30
N ARG A 158 -5.77 22.89 39.96
CA ARG A 158 -5.45 22.57 38.56
C ARG A 158 -6.52 21.72 37.88
N ASN A 159 -6.99 22.20 36.71
CA ASN A 159 -6.88 21.55 35.39
C ASN A 159 -7.86 22.24 34.42
N ASN A 160 -7.39 23.13 33.51
CA ASN A 160 -8.03 23.49 32.22
C ASN A 160 -7.36 24.72 31.54
N GLY A 161 -6.03 24.74 31.40
CA GLY A 161 -5.37 25.73 30.52
C GLY A 161 -5.28 25.20 29.09
N GLU A 162 -5.44 26.07 28.08
CA GLU A 162 -5.32 25.74 26.64
C GLU A 162 -3.88 25.43 26.20
N TRP A 163 -2.88 25.59 27.09
CA TRP A 163 -1.48 25.32 26.77
C TRP A 163 -1.24 23.80 26.66
N PRO A 164 -0.87 23.28 25.49
CA PRO A 164 -0.60 21.84 25.34
C PRO A 164 0.58 21.44 26.22
N PRO A 165 0.52 20.31 26.95
CA PRO A 165 1.57 19.95 27.88
C PRO A 165 2.97 19.79 27.26
N ASN A 166 3.10 19.37 25.98
CA ASN A 166 4.40 19.13 25.29
C ASN A 166 4.30 19.18 23.74
N SER A 167 5.42 19.45 23.05
CA SER A 167 5.61 19.38 21.57
C SER A 167 5.92 17.93 21.11
N PRO A 168 5.48 17.47 19.92
CA PRO A 168 5.58 16.08 19.46
C PRO A 168 6.97 15.59 18.96
N ASP A 169 8.06 16.30 19.24
CA ASP A 169 9.30 16.17 18.44
C ASP A 169 10.46 15.36 19.07
N LEU A 170 10.25 14.57 20.12
CA LEU A 170 11.33 13.72 20.68
C LEU A 170 11.02 12.23 20.50
N ASN A 171 11.88 11.55 19.75
CA ASN A 171 11.78 10.11 19.47
C ASN A 171 12.51 9.28 20.56
N VAL A 172 12.28 7.96 20.61
CA VAL A 172 12.91 7.05 21.59
C VAL A 172 14.45 7.00 21.46
N MET A 173 14.98 7.31 20.28
CA MET A 173 16.42 7.47 20.02
C MET A 173 17.01 8.62 20.85
N ASP A 174 16.26 9.72 21.04
CA ASP A 174 16.72 10.83 21.86
C ASP A 174 16.91 10.40 23.32
N TYR A 175 15.94 9.74 23.97
CA TYR A 175 16.08 9.38 25.39
C TYR A 175 17.23 8.40 25.66
N SER A 176 17.35 7.34 24.87
CA SER A 176 18.39 6.32 25.08
C SER A 176 19.79 6.87 24.82
N MET A 177 19.95 7.65 23.74
CA MET A 177 21.24 8.23 23.38
C MET A 177 21.60 9.41 24.28
N TRP A 178 20.65 10.25 24.66
CA TRP A 178 20.88 11.36 25.59
C TRP A 178 21.25 10.87 26.98
N ASN A 179 20.59 9.83 27.52
CA ASN A 179 20.96 9.27 28.83
C ASN A 179 22.41 8.76 28.84
N ILE A 180 22.87 8.10 27.78
CA ILE A 180 24.26 7.65 27.64
C ILE A 180 25.20 8.85 27.56
N LEU A 181 24.87 9.84 26.72
CA LEU A 181 25.68 11.05 26.56
C LEU A 181 25.73 11.89 27.84
N GLU A 182 24.65 11.99 28.59
CA GLU A 182 24.57 12.72 29.85
C GLU A 182 25.38 12.01 30.94
N ALA A 183 25.18 10.70 31.11
CA ALA A 183 25.91 9.90 32.08
C ALA A 183 27.43 9.95 31.82
N GLU A 184 27.85 9.92 30.56
CA GLU A 184 29.27 9.96 30.20
C GLU A 184 29.83 11.38 30.19
N ALA A 185 29.18 12.31 29.50
CA ALA A 185 29.71 13.64 29.25
C ALA A 185 29.40 14.63 30.39
N CYS A 186 28.30 14.52 31.10
CA CYS A 186 27.92 15.42 32.21
C CYS A 186 28.18 14.84 33.61
N SER A 187 28.88 13.70 33.74
CA SER A 187 29.37 13.18 35.02
C SER A 187 30.26 14.13 35.83
N LYS A 188 30.80 15.18 35.19
CA LYS A 188 31.66 16.21 35.82
C LYS A 188 31.36 17.62 35.27
N PRO A 189 31.58 18.67 36.08
CA PRO A 189 31.41 20.06 35.62
C PRO A 189 32.38 20.44 34.50
N HIS A 190 31.92 21.27 33.56
CA HIS A 190 32.73 21.76 32.44
C HIS A 190 33.12 23.22 32.63
N GLN A 191 34.38 23.55 32.31
CA GLN A 191 34.90 24.92 32.44
C GLN A 191 34.49 25.83 31.27
N SER A 192 33.97 25.28 30.17
CA SER A 192 33.49 26.04 29.01
C SER A 192 32.58 25.19 28.10
N ILE A 193 31.81 25.84 27.23
CA ILE A 193 31.01 25.18 26.19
C ILE A 193 31.89 24.30 25.28
N ASN A 194 33.11 24.76 24.97
CA ASN A 194 34.05 23.97 24.16
C ASN A 194 34.54 22.71 24.89
N ALA A 195 34.65 22.74 26.22
CA ALA A 195 34.99 21.56 27.02
C ALA A 195 33.82 20.55 27.02
N LEU A 196 32.59 21.04 27.23
CA LEU A 196 31.38 20.23 27.14
C LEU A 196 31.24 19.59 25.75
N LYS A 197 31.39 20.36 24.67
CA LYS A 197 31.31 19.86 23.28
C LYS A 197 32.34 18.76 23.01
N LYS A 198 33.58 18.93 23.48
CA LYS A 198 34.62 17.88 23.36
C LYS A 198 34.25 16.62 24.15
N SER A 199 33.65 16.76 25.33
CA SER A 199 33.20 15.63 26.14
C SER A 199 32.05 14.88 25.47
N LEU A 200 31.05 15.60 24.94
CA LEU A 200 29.92 15.02 24.20
C LEU A 200 30.38 14.30 22.93
N MET A 201 31.26 14.90 22.12
CA MET A 201 31.80 14.24 20.93
C MET A 201 32.63 12.98 21.29
N LYS A 202 33.36 13.02 22.40
CA LYS A 202 34.11 11.85 22.88
C LYS A 202 33.16 10.74 23.35
N ALA A 203 32.11 11.09 24.09
CA ALA A 203 31.08 10.15 24.53
C ALA A 203 30.37 9.53 23.32
N TRP A 204 29.93 10.35 22.36
CA TRP A 204 29.29 9.91 21.12
C TRP A 204 30.15 8.91 20.34
N ASN A 205 31.43 9.23 20.13
CA ASN A 205 32.36 8.36 19.41
C ASN A 205 32.69 7.05 20.16
N ALA A 206 32.36 6.97 21.45
CA ALA A 206 32.57 5.78 22.27
C ALA A 206 31.33 4.88 22.35
N ILE A 207 30.18 5.31 21.81
CA ILE A 207 28.96 4.49 21.78
C ILE A 207 29.16 3.37 20.75
N PRO A 208 29.05 2.08 21.15
CA PRO A 208 29.15 0.98 20.19
C PRO A 208 28.01 1.05 19.17
N GLN A 209 28.31 0.76 17.90
CA GLN A 209 27.31 0.78 16.81
C GLN A 209 26.09 -0.09 17.12
N GLU A 210 26.27 -1.25 17.75
CA GLU A 210 25.19 -2.16 18.14
C GLU A 210 24.17 -1.53 19.13
N VAL A 211 24.61 -0.57 19.95
CA VAL A 211 23.71 0.18 20.85
C VAL A 211 22.88 1.18 20.06
N ILE A 212 23.48 1.81 19.06
CA ILE A 212 22.79 2.72 18.13
C ILE A 212 21.77 1.92 17.31
N ASP A 213 22.18 0.77 16.76
CA ASP A 213 21.32 -0.08 15.94
C ASP A 213 20.10 -0.57 16.74
N ARG A 214 20.30 -1.02 17.99
CA ARG A 214 19.18 -1.38 18.90
C ARG A 214 18.26 -0.21 19.21
N ALA A 215 18.83 0.96 19.52
CA ALA A 215 18.01 2.14 19.81
C ALA A 215 17.19 2.60 18.59
N VAL A 216 17.72 2.41 17.37
CA VAL A 216 17.00 2.63 16.10
C VAL A 216 15.93 1.57 15.88
N ASP A 217 16.21 0.30 16.19
CA ASP A 217 15.25 -0.80 16.04
C ASP A 217 14.10 -0.72 17.04
N ASP A 218 14.37 -0.20 18.24
CA ASP A 218 13.39 0.06 19.30
C ASP A 218 12.52 1.31 19.05
N LEU A 219 12.80 2.10 17.99
CA LEU A 219 11.92 3.19 17.58
C LEU A 219 10.54 2.62 17.18
N PRO A 220 9.42 3.12 17.75
CA PRO A 220 8.10 2.91 17.18
C PRO A 220 8.11 3.47 15.75
N LYS A 221 8.15 2.58 14.77
CA LYS A 221 7.95 2.94 13.36
C LYS A 221 6.44 3.20 13.20
N PRO A 222 6.03 4.27 12.50
CA PRO A 222 4.62 4.42 12.15
C PRO A 222 4.14 3.09 11.57
N ALA A 223 2.98 2.59 12.01
CA ALA A 223 2.36 1.43 11.38
C ALA A 223 2.52 1.61 9.87
N ASP A 224 3.13 0.64 9.18
CA ASP A 224 3.51 0.90 7.79
C ASP A 224 2.28 1.12 6.90
N GLY A 225 1.07 0.93 7.44
CA GLY A 225 -0.19 1.55 7.02
C GLY A 225 -0.85 0.84 5.85
N TYR A 226 -0.26 -0.26 5.39
CA TYR A 226 -0.73 -1.02 4.23
C TYR A 226 -2.09 -1.67 4.50
N LEU A 227 -2.28 -2.26 5.69
CA LEU A 227 -3.58 -2.80 6.10
C LEU A 227 -4.66 -1.73 6.15
N ALA A 228 -4.34 -0.53 6.67
CA ALA A 228 -5.28 0.58 6.77
C ALA A 228 -5.77 1.09 5.40
N VAL A 229 -4.97 0.92 4.34
CA VAL A 229 -5.34 1.27 2.96
C VAL A 229 -5.84 0.09 2.14
N GLY A 230 -5.99 -1.09 2.75
CA GLY A 230 -6.69 -2.24 2.18
C GLY A 230 -5.83 -3.47 1.85
N TYR A 231 -4.50 -3.41 1.98
CA TYR A 231 -3.65 -4.58 1.76
C TYR A 231 -3.76 -5.54 2.94
N ASP A 232 -4.60 -6.57 2.79
CA ASP A 232 -5.02 -7.41 3.92
C ASP A 232 -4.62 -8.89 3.81
N THR A 233 -3.94 -9.28 2.73
CA THR A 233 -3.60 -10.69 2.48
C THR A 233 -2.10 -10.87 2.19
N ILE A 234 -1.47 -11.88 2.81
CA ILE A 234 -0.09 -12.33 2.55
C ILE A 234 -0.14 -13.67 1.80
N HIS A 235 0.49 -13.76 0.63
CA HIS A 235 0.39 -14.91 -0.26
C HIS A 235 1.74 -15.65 -0.30
N ILE A 236 1.72 -16.92 0.11
CA ILE A 236 2.80 -17.88 -0.14
C ILE A 236 2.70 -18.31 -1.61
N ASP A 237 3.81 -18.22 -2.34
CA ASP A 237 3.91 -18.73 -3.71
C ASP A 237 4.64 -20.10 -3.76
N ASP A 238 5.07 -20.57 -4.93
CA ASP A 238 5.69 -21.90 -5.10
C ASP A 238 6.91 -22.12 -4.16
N CYS A 239 7.29 -23.39 -4.02
CA CYS A 239 8.42 -23.85 -3.21
C CYS A 239 8.22 -23.76 -1.70
N TRP A 240 7.00 -23.80 -1.19
CA TRP A 240 6.75 -23.90 0.25
C TRP A 240 6.68 -25.35 0.76
N GLU A 241 6.38 -26.30 -0.14
CA GLU A 241 6.13 -27.71 0.19
C GLU A 241 7.42 -28.51 0.50
N GLU A 242 7.25 -29.65 1.15
CA GLU A 242 8.18 -30.78 1.03
C GLU A 242 8.07 -31.42 -0.36
N TRP A 243 9.14 -32.09 -0.79
CA TRP A 243 9.15 -32.85 -2.04
C TRP A 243 8.14 -33.99 -2.12
N ASN A 244 7.65 -34.47 -0.97
CA ASN A 244 6.72 -35.57 -0.88
C ASN A 244 5.51 -35.20 -0.03
N ARG A 245 4.34 -35.62 -0.50
CA ARG A 245 3.13 -35.69 0.32
C ARG A 245 3.34 -36.61 1.53
N SER A 246 2.53 -36.41 2.55
CA SER A 246 2.45 -37.32 3.70
C SER A 246 1.98 -38.72 3.26
N VAL A 247 2.11 -39.70 4.16
CA VAL A 247 1.63 -41.08 3.92
C VAL A 247 0.13 -41.16 3.64
N ASP A 248 -0.64 -40.19 4.13
CA ASP A 248 -2.08 -40.06 3.92
C ASP A 248 -2.44 -39.23 2.66
N GLY A 249 -1.44 -38.88 1.84
CA GLY A 249 -1.63 -38.14 0.59
C GLY A 249 -1.76 -36.61 0.74
N LYS A 250 -1.77 -36.07 1.96
CA LYS A 250 -1.85 -34.61 2.19
C LYS A 250 -0.55 -33.88 1.86
N LEU A 251 -0.67 -32.64 1.37
CA LEU A 251 0.44 -31.70 1.26
C LEU A 251 1.10 -31.44 2.63
N VAL A 252 2.39 -31.13 2.61
CA VAL A 252 3.19 -30.90 3.81
C VAL A 252 4.10 -29.71 3.53
N ALA A 253 4.06 -28.69 4.39
CA ALA A 253 5.03 -27.60 4.32
C ALA A 253 6.43 -28.08 4.69
N ASN A 254 7.45 -27.50 4.08
CA ASN A 254 8.83 -27.83 4.42
C ASN A 254 9.10 -27.59 5.91
N ARG A 255 9.39 -28.66 6.66
CA ARG A 255 9.41 -28.61 8.14
C ARG A 255 10.54 -27.75 8.71
N THR A 256 11.60 -27.56 7.95
CA THR A 256 12.74 -26.72 8.36
C THR A 256 12.44 -25.25 8.14
N ARG A 257 11.82 -24.89 7.01
CA ARG A 257 11.50 -23.50 6.67
C ARG A 257 10.20 -23.01 7.29
N PHE A 258 9.25 -23.91 7.56
CA PHE A 258 7.95 -23.64 8.19
C PHE A 258 7.78 -24.52 9.43
N PRO A 259 8.54 -24.27 10.51
CA PRO A 259 8.53 -25.12 11.70
C PRO A 259 7.19 -25.16 12.42
N SER A 260 6.35 -24.12 12.31
CA SER A 260 4.99 -24.12 12.86
C SER A 260 3.94 -24.74 11.91
N GLY A 261 4.34 -25.04 10.66
CA GLY A 261 3.44 -25.43 9.58
C GLY A 261 2.56 -24.27 9.09
N ILE A 262 1.78 -24.52 8.05
CA ILE A 262 0.92 -23.47 7.46
C ILE A 262 -0.20 -23.03 8.41
N ASN A 263 -0.75 -23.93 9.23
CA ASN A 263 -1.74 -23.56 10.23
C ASN A 263 -1.17 -22.56 11.26
N GLY A 264 0.06 -22.80 11.74
CA GLY A 264 0.74 -21.86 12.65
C GLY A 264 0.94 -20.49 12.00
N LEU A 265 1.39 -20.45 10.74
CA LEU A 265 1.53 -19.22 9.98
C LEU A 265 0.19 -18.52 9.72
N SER A 266 -0.88 -19.28 9.44
CA SER A 266 -2.24 -18.75 9.24
C SER A 266 -2.76 -18.08 10.50
N ASN A 267 -2.65 -18.72 11.66
CA ASN A 267 -3.02 -18.12 12.94
C ASN A 267 -2.23 -16.82 13.18
N TYR A 268 -0.93 -16.82 12.86
CA TYR A 268 -0.10 -15.62 12.98
C TYR A 268 -0.62 -14.45 12.12
N MET A 269 -1.09 -14.73 10.89
CA MET A 269 -1.72 -13.71 10.04
C MET A 269 -3.04 -13.22 10.63
N HIS A 270 -3.92 -14.14 11.03
CA HIS A 270 -5.25 -13.82 11.55
C HIS A 270 -5.19 -13.02 12.85
N ASP A 271 -4.24 -13.32 13.74
CA ASP A 271 -4.00 -12.56 14.98
C ASP A 271 -3.64 -11.08 14.72
N ARG A 272 -3.24 -10.74 13.48
CA ARG A 272 -2.85 -9.40 13.04
C ARG A 272 -3.89 -8.73 12.15
N GLY A 273 -5.07 -9.34 12.01
CA GLY A 273 -6.12 -8.87 11.10
C GLY A 273 -5.78 -9.08 9.62
N LEU A 274 -4.76 -9.88 9.31
CA LEU A 274 -4.39 -10.26 7.95
C LEU A 274 -4.99 -11.61 7.59
N LYS A 275 -5.00 -11.92 6.29
CA LYS A 275 -5.39 -13.20 5.69
C LYS A 275 -4.17 -13.91 5.12
N LEU A 276 -4.26 -15.24 5.00
CA LEU A 276 -3.20 -16.05 4.40
C LEU A 276 -3.64 -16.64 3.05
N GLY A 277 -2.89 -16.33 2.01
CA GLY A 277 -2.94 -16.99 0.72
C GLY A 277 -1.88 -18.08 0.58
N ILE A 278 -2.20 -19.12 -0.18
CA ILE A 278 -1.28 -20.21 -0.53
C ILE A 278 -1.29 -20.47 -2.05
N TYR A 279 -0.31 -21.25 -2.50
CA TYR A 279 -0.11 -21.63 -3.89
C TYR A 279 -0.16 -23.15 -4.07
N ASN A 280 -0.73 -23.59 -5.19
CA ASN A 280 -0.51 -24.92 -5.76
C ASN A 280 -0.76 -24.87 -7.28
N ASP A 281 -0.79 -26.02 -7.94
CA ASP A 281 -0.87 -26.17 -9.40
C ASP A 281 -1.88 -27.25 -9.78
N VAL A 282 -2.65 -27.03 -10.85
CA VAL A 282 -3.60 -28.02 -11.40
C VAL A 282 -2.94 -29.24 -12.03
N GLY A 283 -1.64 -29.19 -12.27
CA GLY A 283 -0.82 -30.24 -12.87
C GLY A 283 -0.38 -31.33 -11.89
N LEU A 284 0.49 -32.22 -12.40
CA LEU A 284 1.08 -33.30 -11.59
C LEU A 284 2.12 -32.76 -10.61
N THR A 285 2.80 -31.68 -10.99
CA THR A 285 3.79 -30.97 -10.19
C THR A 285 3.59 -29.47 -10.38
N THR A 286 3.99 -28.68 -9.38
CA THR A 286 4.10 -27.22 -9.52
C THR A 286 5.14 -26.84 -10.56
N CYS A 287 5.18 -25.56 -10.97
CA CYS A 287 6.18 -25.04 -11.90
C CYS A 287 7.63 -25.32 -11.46
N GLN A 288 7.91 -25.37 -10.15
CA GLN A 288 9.23 -25.70 -9.59
C GLN A 288 9.41 -27.19 -9.22
N GLY A 289 8.44 -28.04 -9.56
CA GLY A 289 8.55 -29.50 -9.45
C GLY A 289 8.09 -30.08 -8.11
N TYR A 290 7.40 -29.30 -7.26
CA TYR A 290 6.80 -29.79 -6.02
C TYR A 290 5.46 -30.51 -6.29
N PRO A 291 4.86 -31.23 -5.32
CA PRO A 291 3.62 -31.97 -5.57
C PRO A 291 2.44 -31.09 -6.02
N GLY A 292 1.95 -31.32 -7.24
CA GLY A 292 0.77 -30.64 -7.79
C GLY A 292 -0.55 -31.27 -7.35
N GLY A 293 -1.65 -30.57 -7.61
CA GLY A 293 -2.99 -30.87 -7.12
C GLY A 293 -3.82 -31.83 -7.97
N PHE A 294 -3.37 -32.19 -9.18
CA PHE A 294 -4.17 -33.05 -10.06
C PHE A 294 -4.53 -34.38 -9.40
N GLY A 295 -5.82 -34.70 -9.33
CA GLY A 295 -6.34 -35.92 -8.69
C GLY A 295 -6.38 -35.89 -7.17
N ASN A 296 -5.90 -34.83 -6.53
CA ASN A 296 -5.93 -34.61 -5.07
C ASN A 296 -6.80 -33.40 -4.69
N GLU A 297 -7.59 -32.86 -5.60
CA GLU A 297 -8.23 -31.54 -5.45
C GLU A 297 -9.11 -31.45 -4.20
N GLU A 298 -9.89 -32.48 -3.89
CA GLU A 298 -10.72 -32.50 -2.68
C GLU A 298 -9.89 -32.60 -1.38
N ILE A 299 -8.80 -33.38 -1.39
CA ILE A 299 -7.93 -33.55 -0.23
C ILE A 299 -7.16 -32.26 0.04
N ASP A 300 -6.67 -31.61 -1.02
CA ASP A 300 -5.89 -30.39 -0.93
C ASP A 300 -6.78 -29.20 -0.54
N ALA A 301 -7.98 -29.07 -1.14
CA ALA A 301 -8.97 -28.08 -0.72
C ALA A 301 -9.29 -28.19 0.78
N GLN A 302 -9.56 -29.41 1.28
CA GLN A 302 -9.81 -29.62 2.71
C GLN A 302 -8.57 -29.31 3.55
N THR A 303 -7.37 -29.63 3.06
CA THR A 303 -6.11 -29.32 3.75
C THR A 303 -5.91 -27.81 3.90
N TYR A 304 -6.18 -27.02 2.86
CA TYR A 304 -6.13 -25.55 2.94
C TYR A 304 -7.15 -25.00 3.94
N ALA A 305 -8.38 -25.53 3.94
CA ALA A 305 -9.40 -25.14 4.89
C ALA A 305 -9.04 -25.49 6.34
N ASP A 306 -8.50 -26.69 6.58
CA ASP A 306 -8.00 -27.14 7.89
C ASP A 306 -6.84 -26.28 8.41
N TRP A 307 -6.05 -25.70 7.51
CA TRP A 307 -4.96 -24.78 7.84
C TRP A 307 -5.38 -23.34 8.03
N GLY A 308 -6.63 -22.97 7.72
CA GLY A 308 -7.08 -21.59 7.85
C GLY A 308 -6.71 -20.69 6.66
N VAL A 309 -6.39 -21.26 5.50
CA VAL A 309 -6.09 -20.47 4.29
C VAL A 309 -7.32 -19.70 3.81
N ASP A 310 -7.13 -18.48 3.31
CA ASP A 310 -8.18 -17.55 2.86
C ASP A 310 -8.14 -17.27 1.35
N TYR A 311 -7.02 -17.61 0.68
CA TYR A 311 -6.80 -17.40 -0.75
C TYR A 311 -5.98 -18.56 -1.33
N LEU A 312 -6.35 -19.05 -2.50
CA LEU A 312 -5.58 -20.02 -3.27
C LEU A 312 -5.24 -19.45 -4.64
N LYS A 313 -3.94 -19.31 -4.93
CA LYS A 313 -3.41 -19.21 -6.31
C LYS A 313 -3.24 -20.63 -6.84
N TYR A 314 -3.82 -20.92 -8.00
CA TYR A 314 -3.78 -22.24 -8.61
C TYR A 314 -3.30 -22.16 -10.04
N ASP A 315 -2.08 -22.65 -10.23
CA ASP A 315 -1.28 -22.54 -11.45
C ASP A 315 -1.63 -23.66 -12.45
N GLY A 316 -1.00 -23.63 -13.63
CA GLY A 316 -1.29 -24.50 -14.76
C GLY A 316 -0.11 -25.38 -15.24
N CYS A 317 1.06 -25.34 -14.59
CA CYS A 317 2.27 -25.96 -15.10
C CYS A 317 2.14 -27.49 -15.14
N PHE A 318 2.85 -28.12 -16.08
CA PHE A 318 2.84 -29.59 -16.25
C PHE A 318 1.44 -30.22 -16.38
N ALA A 319 0.44 -29.43 -16.78
CA ALA A 319 -0.91 -29.88 -17.12
C ALA A 319 -1.13 -29.80 -18.65
N ASN A 320 -1.93 -30.72 -19.19
CA ASN A 320 -2.52 -30.58 -20.52
C ASN A 320 -3.95 -30.02 -20.42
N ASP A 321 -4.59 -29.69 -21.55
CA ASP A 321 -5.93 -29.09 -21.55
C ASP A 321 -6.98 -29.98 -20.86
N SER A 322 -6.91 -31.30 -21.03
CA SER A 322 -7.82 -32.23 -20.36
C SER A 322 -7.68 -32.17 -18.84
N MET A 323 -6.44 -32.06 -18.34
CA MET A 323 -6.18 -31.89 -16.92
C MET A 323 -6.71 -30.56 -16.40
N ARG A 324 -6.42 -29.44 -17.09
CA ARG A 324 -6.91 -28.11 -16.70
C ARG A 324 -8.43 -28.05 -16.67
N ASN A 325 -9.08 -28.54 -17.73
CA ASN A 325 -10.53 -28.51 -17.90
C ASN A 325 -11.29 -29.40 -16.88
N VAL A 326 -10.58 -30.26 -16.15
CA VAL A 326 -11.14 -31.07 -15.06
C VAL A 326 -10.69 -30.54 -13.69
N GLY A 327 -9.41 -30.22 -13.53
CA GLY A 327 -8.79 -29.90 -12.25
C GLY A 327 -9.21 -28.53 -11.72
N PHE A 328 -9.31 -27.49 -12.56
CA PHE A 328 -9.78 -26.17 -12.11
C PHE A 328 -11.22 -26.21 -11.58
N PRO A 329 -12.22 -26.77 -12.31
CA PRO A 329 -13.57 -26.94 -11.77
C PRO A 329 -13.63 -27.80 -10.51
N LYS A 330 -12.85 -28.89 -10.44
CA LYS A 330 -12.81 -29.75 -9.25
C LYS A 330 -12.24 -29.04 -8.03
N MET A 331 -11.16 -28.28 -8.19
CA MET A 331 -10.59 -27.49 -7.11
C MET A 331 -11.58 -26.43 -6.63
N GLY A 332 -12.19 -25.65 -7.54
CA GLY A 332 -13.21 -24.68 -7.18
C GLY A 332 -14.40 -25.30 -6.41
N ALA A 333 -14.91 -26.45 -6.88
CA ALA A 333 -15.95 -27.19 -6.19
C ALA A 333 -15.49 -27.75 -4.82
N GLY A 334 -14.24 -28.22 -4.73
CA GLY A 334 -13.60 -28.69 -3.51
C GLY A 334 -13.53 -27.59 -2.46
N LEU A 335 -13.05 -26.40 -2.83
CA LEU A 335 -12.99 -25.23 -1.94
C LEU A 335 -14.37 -24.86 -1.40
N LEU A 336 -15.40 -24.79 -2.26
CA LEU A 336 -16.78 -24.52 -1.85
C LEU A 336 -17.31 -25.58 -0.88
N LYS A 337 -17.00 -26.86 -1.12
CA LYS A 337 -17.43 -27.99 -0.29
C LYS A 337 -16.85 -27.95 1.13
N THR A 338 -15.68 -27.34 1.33
CA THR A 338 -15.09 -27.20 2.68
C THR A 338 -15.92 -26.32 3.61
N GLY A 339 -16.72 -25.40 3.05
CA GLY A 339 -17.47 -24.39 3.81
C GLY A 339 -16.63 -23.22 4.32
N ARG A 340 -15.29 -23.23 4.15
CA ARG A 340 -14.44 -22.08 4.43
C ARG A 340 -14.43 -21.12 3.23
N PRO A 341 -14.61 -19.80 3.42
CA PRO A 341 -14.47 -18.84 2.33
C PRO A 341 -13.01 -18.72 1.89
N ILE A 342 -12.66 -19.26 0.72
CA ILE A 342 -11.32 -19.20 0.13
C ILE A 342 -11.42 -18.56 -1.24
N VAL A 343 -10.76 -17.41 -1.44
CA VAL A 343 -10.69 -16.73 -2.74
C VAL A 343 -9.90 -17.61 -3.70
N PHE A 344 -10.46 -17.90 -4.87
CA PHE A 344 -9.82 -18.79 -5.84
C PHE A 344 -9.28 -18.00 -7.04
N SER A 345 -7.97 -17.94 -7.19
CA SER A 345 -7.27 -17.32 -8.31
C SER A 345 -6.68 -18.37 -9.22
N THR A 346 -7.01 -18.30 -10.50
CA THR A 346 -6.68 -19.34 -11.47
C THR A 346 -5.74 -18.85 -12.55
N GLU A 347 -4.84 -19.73 -12.98
CA GLU A 347 -4.04 -19.55 -14.18
C GLU A 347 -4.44 -20.57 -15.24
N TRP A 348 -5.73 -20.54 -15.58
CA TRP A 348 -6.30 -21.47 -16.55
C TRP A 348 -6.03 -21.03 -17.99
N TRP A 349 -4.80 -21.22 -18.46
CA TRP A 349 -4.42 -20.95 -19.85
C TRP A 349 -4.89 -22.12 -20.74
N ASP A 350 -6.06 -21.98 -21.36
CA ASP A 350 -6.47 -22.85 -22.46
C ASP A 350 -6.21 -22.13 -23.79
N THR A 351 -5.40 -22.73 -24.65
CA THR A 351 -5.13 -22.23 -25.99
C THR A 351 -6.32 -22.39 -26.95
N ASP A 352 -7.36 -23.14 -26.59
CA ASP A 352 -8.50 -23.44 -27.50
C ASP A 352 -9.91 -23.23 -26.91
N SER A 353 -10.10 -22.71 -25.69
CA SER A 353 -11.43 -22.30 -25.24
C SER A 353 -11.44 -21.15 -24.23
N GLY A 354 -11.34 -19.92 -24.75
CA GLY A 354 -11.59 -18.64 -24.07
C GLY A 354 -13.02 -18.46 -23.54
N ASN A 355 -13.52 -19.43 -22.77
CA ASN A 355 -14.77 -19.32 -22.02
C ASN A 355 -14.48 -18.77 -20.62
N LEU A 356 -13.98 -17.55 -20.57
CA LEU A 356 -13.78 -16.80 -19.32
C LEU A 356 -15.08 -16.59 -18.55
N THR A 357 -16.24 -16.77 -19.20
CA THR A 357 -17.53 -16.88 -18.49
C THR A 357 -17.57 -18.13 -17.61
N ALA A 358 -17.14 -19.29 -18.11
CA ALA A 358 -17.07 -20.52 -17.29
C ALA A 358 -16.05 -20.38 -16.15
N VAL A 359 -14.88 -19.77 -16.41
CA VAL A 359 -13.89 -19.46 -15.38
C VAL A 359 -14.51 -18.57 -14.30
N SER A 360 -15.20 -17.49 -14.70
CA SER A 360 -15.83 -16.54 -13.77
C SER A 360 -16.91 -17.14 -12.86
N LEU A 361 -17.46 -18.30 -13.21
CA LEU A 361 -18.45 -19.00 -12.39
C LEU A 361 -17.83 -19.85 -11.29
N ILE A 362 -16.55 -20.22 -11.43
CA ILE A 362 -15.87 -21.14 -10.51
C ILE A 362 -14.74 -20.48 -9.73
N SER A 363 -14.16 -19.40 -10.26
CA SER A 363 -13.05 -18.67 -9.65
C SER A 363 -13.42 -17.20 -9.39
N ASN A 364 -12.55 -16.54 -8.63
CA ASN A 364 -12.66 -15.14 -8.30
C ASN A 364 -11.65 -14.28 -9.05
N LEU A 365 -10.58 -14.89 -9.56
CA LEU A 365 -9.58 -14.22 -10.37
C LEU A 365 -9.10 -15.13 -11.49
N GLN A 366 -8.66 -14.53 -12.59
CA GLN A 366 -7.97 -15.23 -13.67
C GLN A 366 -6.77 -14.42 -14.16
N ARG A 367 -5.59 -15.02 -14.12
CA ARG A 367 -4.37 -14.52 -14.77
C ARG A 367 -4.48 -14.72 -16.27
N GLU A 368 -4.32 -13.65 -17.05
CA GLU A 368 -4.53 -13.68 -18.51
C GLU A 368 -3.26 -13.56 -19.35
N TYR A 369 -2.11 -13.29 -18.72
CA TYR A 369 -0.86 -13.08 -19.44
C TYR A 369 0.38 -13.50 -18.64
N ASN A 370 1.55 -13.31 -19.25
CA ASN A 370 2.85 -13.70 -18.72
C ASN A 370 3.15 -13.06 -17.36
N ASP A 371 4.11 -13.67 -16.65
CA ASP A 371 4.67 -13.15 -15.42
C ASP A 371 5.30 -11.76 -15.59
N VAL A 372 5.05 -10.91 -14.60
CA VAL A 372 5.69 -9.60 -14.45
C VAL A 372 7.09 -9.76 -13.87
N TYR A 373 8.03 -9.00 -14.44
CA TYR A 373 9.41 -8.92 -13.98
C TYR A 373 9.74 -7.51 -13.48
N LEU A 374 10.83 -7.39 -12.73
CA LEU A 374 11.36 -6.13 -12.17
C LEU A 374 11.99 -5.23 -13.25
N ALA A 375 11.23 -4.90 -14.31
CA ALA A 375 11.67 -4.07 -15.41
C ALA A 375 10.52 -3.30 -16.06
N TRP A 376 10.79 -2.04 -16.45
CA TRP A 376 9.86 -1.21 -17.23
C TRP A 376 9.35 -1.89 -18.50
N SER A 377 10.21 -2.63 -19.19
CA SER A 377 9.84 -3.36 -20.41
C SER A 377 8.78 -4.42 -20.15
N SER A 378 8.78 -5.06 -18.98
CA SER A 378 7.77 -6.06 -18.61
C SER A 378 6.44 -5.39 -18.27
N ILE A 379 6.45 -4.27 -17.52
CA ILE A 379 5.24 -3.48 -17.24
C ILE A 379 4.58 -3.04 -18.56
N ILE A 380 5.36 -2.51 -19.50
CA ILE A 380 4.83 -2.09 -20.81
C ILE A 380 4.37 -3.27 -21.66
N ASP A 381 5.04 -4.42 -21.63
CA ASP A 381 4.64 -5.61 -22.38
C ASP A 381 3.25 -6.12 -21.94
N ILE A 382 3.03 -6.17 -20.62
CA ILE A 382 1.71 -6.47 -20.05
C ILE A 382 0.69 -5.43 -20.52
N ILE A 383 1.03 -4.14 -20.45
CA ILE A 383 0.10 -3.09 -20.88
C ILE A 383 -0.28 -3.23 -22.36
N ASP A 384 0.70 -3.49 -23.22
CA ASP A 384 0.47 -3.69 -24.65
C ASP A 384 -0.42 -4.92 -24.89
N HIS A 385 -0.20 -6.02 -24.18
CA HIS A 385 -1.05 -7.21 -24.29
C HIS A 385 -2.51 -6.89 -23.95
N PHE A 386 -2.77 -6.26 -22.80
CA PHE A 386 -4.13 -5.93 -22.38
C PHE A 386 -4.79 -4.91 -23.32
N VAL A 387 -4.03 -3.95 -23.83
CA VAL A 387 -4.53 -2.97 -24.82
C VAL A 387 -4.88 -3.63 -26.15
N MET A 388 -4.04 -4.55 -26.66
CA MET A 388 -4.30 -5.28 -27.90
C MET A 388 -5.54 -6.18 -27.78
N ASN A 389 -5.80 -6.73 -26.59
CA ASN A 389 -6.90 -7.67 -26.34
C ASN A 389 -8.11 -7.04 -25.62
N GLN A 390 -8.14 -5.72 -25.41
CA GLN A 390 -9.20 -5.02 -24.66
C GLN A 390 -10.62 -5.25 -25.20
N GLY A 391 -10.74 -5.54 -26.49
CA GLY A 391 -12.01 -5.87 -27.14
C GLY A 391 -12.63 -7.16 -26.61
N TRP A 392 -11.87 -8.04 -25.96
CA TRP A 392 -12.37 -9.24 -25.30
C TRP A 392 -12.74 -8.93 -23.84
N PHE A 393 -11.83 -8.30 -23.08
CA PHE A 393 -12.00 -8.01 -21.66
C PHE A 393 -13.22 -7.12 -21.34
N ILE A 394 -13.59 -6.20 -22.23
CA ILE A 394 -14.78 -5.36 -22.08
C ILE A 394 -16.11 -6.14 -22.04
N TYR A 395 -16.19 -7.29 -22.72
CA TYR A 395 -17.41 -8.10 -22.77
C TYR A 395 -17.42 -9.22 -21.72
N LEU A 396 -16.36 -9.32 -20.93
CA LEU A 396 -16.30 -10.28 -19.84
C LEU A 396 -17.10 -9.80 -18.64
N PRO A 397 -17.62 -10.73 -17.82
CA PRO A 397 -18.20 -10.41 -16.52
C PRO A 397 -17.12 -10.00 -15.50
N THR A 398 -16.40 -8.92 -15.76
CA THR A 398 -15.46 -8.35 -14.78
C THR A 398 -16.21 -7.46 -13.79
N GLY A 399 -15.92 -7.62 -12.50
CA GLY A 399 -16.58 -6.88 -11.44
C GLY A 399 -16.71 -7.71 -10.15
N PRO A 400 -17.54 -7.29 -9.19
CA PRO A 400 -17.69 -8.00 -7.92
C PRO A 400 -17.93 -9.51 -8.12
N GLY A 401 -17.04 -10.32 -7.56
CA GLY A 401 -17.01 -11.78 -7.67
C GLY A 401 -15.98 -12.33 -8.66
N PHE A 402 -15.53 -11.56 -9.65
CA PHE A 402 -14.54 -12.00 -10.64
C PHE A 402 -13.71 -10.84 -11.24
N PHE A 403 -12.38 -10.91 -11.10
CA PHE A 403 -11.46 -9.92 -11.64
C PHE A 403 -10.40 -10.55 -12.56
N ILE A 404 -9.98 -9.79 -13.55
CA ILE A 404 -8.85 -10.18 -14.40
C ILE A 404 -7.56 -9.73 -13.73
N ASP A 405 -6.62 -10.66 -13.64
CA ASP A 405 -5.35 -10.47 -12.95
C ASP A 405 -4.24 -10.16 -13.96
N ALA A 406 -3.72 -8.94 -13.89
CA ALA A 406 -2.62 -8.44 -14.69
C ALA A 406 -1.24 -8.74 -14.06
N ASP A 407 -1.21 -9.61 -13.04
CA ASP A 407 -0.07 -9.98 -12.22
C ASP A 407 0.37 -8.87 -11.22
N MET A 408 1.35 -9.20 -10.38
CA MET A 408 1.77 -8.45 -9.21
C MET A 408 2.21 -7.00 -9.47
N ILE A 409 2.07 -6.16 -8.44
CA ILE A 409 2.67 -4.82 -8.36
C ILE A 409 4.16 -4.96 -8.01
N VAL A 410 5.01 -4.65 -8.98
CA VAL A 410 6.49 -4.62 -8.82
C VAL A 410 6.99 -3.21 -8.46
N GLY A 411 6.14 -2.20 -8.56
CA GLY A 411 6.36 -0.89 -7.94
C GLY A 411 6.72 -1.05 -6.46
N GLY A 412 7.77 -0.35 -6.03
CA GLY A 412 8.32 -0.48 -4.67
C GLY A 412 9.65 -1.22 -4.60
N ASN A 413 10.02 -1.91 -5.67
CA ASN A 413 11.37 -2.46 -5.82
C ASN A 413 12.35 -1.39 -6.34
N PRO A 414 13.65 -1.46 -5.99
CA PRO A 414 14.65 -0.48 -6.41
C PRO A 414 14.91 -0.48 -7.93
N GLU A 415 14.56 -1.55 -8.63
CA GLU A 415 14.68 -1.67 -10.09
C GLU A 415 13.61 -0.87 -10.86
N ILE A 416 12.54 -0.46 -10.18
CA ILE A 416 11.43 0.31 -10.74
C ILE A 416 11.53 1.76 -10.26
N THR A 417 11.44 2.74 -11.17
CA THR A 417 11.44 4.14 -10.77
C THR A 417 10.08 4.54 -10.19
N GLN A 418 10.03 5.63 -9.42
CA GLN A 418 8.76 6.15 -8.88
C GLN A 418 7.74 6.48 -9.99
N ASP A 419 8.18 7.06 -11.12
CA ASP A 419 7.28 7.35 -12.24
C ASP A 419 6.74 6.07 -12.88
N GLN A 420 7.56 5.02 -13.01
CA GLN A 420 7.14 3.71 -13.52
C GLN A 420 6.21 2.99 -12.54
N ALA A 421 6.44 3.11 -11.22
CA ALA A 421 5.57 2.58 -10.19
C ALA A 421 4.20 3.29 -10.21
N ARG A 422 4.17 4.62 -10.41
CA ARG A 422 2.93 5.37 -10.62
C ARG A 422 2.18 4.91 -11.87
N VAL A 423 2.90 4.63 -12.96
CA VAL A 423 2.30 4.04 -14.18
C VAL A 423 1.62 2.73 -13.85
N GLN A 424 2.34 1.78 -13.23
CA GLN A 424 1.79 0.46 -12.92
C GLN A 424 0.53 0.58 -12.04
N MET A 425 0.63 1.31 -10.92
CA MET A 425 -0.50 1.52 -10.01
C MET A 425 -1.70 2.16 -10.72
N SER A 426 -1.48 3.17 -11.57
CA SER A 426 -2.57 3.86 -12.25
C SER A 426 -3.29 2.96 -13.26
N ILE A 427 -2.53 2.20 -14.06
CA ILE A 427 -3.11 1.37 -15.11
C ILE A 427 -3.78 0.11 -14.54
N TRP A 428 -3.20 -0.52 -13.52
CA TRP A 428 -3.84 -1.64 -12.82
C TRP A 428 -5.16 -1.18 -12.17
N SER A 429 -5.16 0.00 -11.54
CA SER A 429 -6.37 0.57 -10.94
C SER A 429 -7.46 0.89 -11.98
N ILE A 430 -7.08 1.35 -13.17
CA ILE A 430 -7.99 1.55 -14.31
C ILE A 430 -8.67 0.24 -14.71
N TRP A 431 -8.01 -0.88 -14.56
CA TRP A 431 -8.53 -2.20 -14.91
C TRP A 431 -9.29 -2.89 -13.79
N SER A 432 -9.26 -2.36 -12.56
CA SER A 432 -9.72 -3.09 -11.37
C SER A 432 -8.95 -4.42 -11.21
N ALA A 433 -7.65 -4.39 -11.54
CA ALA A 433 -6.79 -5.55 -11.39
C ALA A 433 -6.31 -5.65 -9.92
N PRO A 434 -6.01 -6.85 -9.42
CA PRO A 434 -5.51 -7.01 -8.05
C PRO A 434 -4.29 -6.14 -7.78
N LEU A 435 -4.26 -5.50 -6.62
CA LEU A 435 -3.09 -4.75 -6.16
C LEU A 435 -2.31 -5.63 -5.17
N ILE A 436 -1.67 -6.67 -5.69
CA ILE A 436 -0.86 -7.61 -4.89
C ILE A 436 0.61 -7.24 -5.08
N MET A 437 1.24 -6.69 -4.05
CA MET A 437 2.64 -6.27 -4.09
C MET A 437 3.61 -7.45 -4.11
N SER A 438 4.74 -7.33 -4.80
CA SER A 438 5.87 -8.23 -4.60
C SER A 438 7.15 -7.42 -4.46
N ASN A 439 7.47 -7.05 -3.23
CA ASN A 439 8.62 -6.22 -2.86
C ASN A 439 9.09 -6.59 -1.44
N ASP A 440 10.23 -6.05 -1.01
CA ASP A 440 10.67 -6.20 0.38
C ASP A 440 10.24 -4.98 1.20
N LEU A 441 9.15 -5.11 1.97
CA LEU A 441 8.57 -4.00 2.74
C LEU A 441 9.52 -3.46 3.80
N ARG A 442 10.55 -4.22 4.19
CA ARG A 442 11.57 -3.79 5.16
C ARG A 442 12.50 -2.72 4.60
N ASN A 443 12.65 -2.70 3.27
CA ASN A 443 13.62 -1.88 2.54
C ASN A 443 12.95 -0.91 1.56
N ILE A 444 11.65 -0.69 1.71
CA ILE A 444 10.91 0.18 0.80
C ILE A 444 11.25 1.66 1.04
N THR A 445 11.47 2.41 -0.05
CA THR A 445 11.78 3.84 0.07
C THR A 445 10.51 4.65 0.38
N PRO A 446 10.62 5.81 1.06
CA PRO A 446 9.45 6.64 1.38
C PRO A 446 8.59 7.01 0.15
N GLY A 447 9.23 7.36 -0.98
CA GLY A 447 8.50 7.71 -2.20
C GLY A 447 7.73 6.53 -2.82
N HIS A 448 8.27 5.31 -2.73
CA HIS A 448 7.55 4.12 -3.17
C HIS A 448 6.43 3.73 -2.21
N LYS A 449 6.67 3.87 -0.90
CA LYS A 449 5.64 3.67 0.12
C LYS A 449 4.46 4.60 -0.11
N GLU A 450 4.70 5.90 -0.35
CA GLU A 450 3.65 6.87 -0.68
C GLU A 450 2.85 6.46 -1.93
N ILE A 451 3.52 5.94 -2.97
CA ILE A 451 2.86 5.48 -4.20
C ILE A 451 1.91 4.31 -3.92
N LEU A 452 2.40 3.31 -3.20
CA LEU A 452 1.62 2.11 -2.88
C LEU A 452 0.48 2.40 -1.89
N GLN A 453 0.59 3.46 -1.08
CA GLN A 453 -0.44 3.84 -0.12
C GLN A 453 -1.36 4.97 -0.59
N ASN A 454 -1.26 5.40 -1.86
CA ASN A 454 -2.06 6.50 -2.35
C ASN A 454 -3.55 6.13 -2.39
N LYS A 455 -4.28 6.58 -1.37
CA LYS A 455 -5.72 6.33 -1.19
C LYS A 455 -6.59 6.77 -2.36
N TYR A 456 -6.17 7.78 -3.12
CA TYR A 456 -6.95 8.29 -4.25
C TYR A 456 -6.84 7.36 -5.47
N VAL A 457 -5.65 6.82 -5.70
CA VAL A 457 -5.39 5.82 -6.74
C VAL A 457 -6.04 4.48 -6.38
N ILE A 458 -5.85 4.02 -5.13
CA ILE A 458 -6.52 2.82 -4.60
C ILE A 458 -8.04 2.95 -4.72
N ALA A 459 -8.62 4.11 -4.44
CA ALA A 459 -10.07 4.32 -4.59
C ALA A 459 -10.57 4.25 -6.05
N VAL A 460 -9.68 4.37 -7.06
CA VAL A 460 -10.06 4.06 -8.44
C VAL A 460 -10.17 2.56 -8.62
N ASP A 461 -9.18 1.80 -8.14
CA ASP A 461 -9.18 0.32 -8.19
C ASP A 461 -10.39 -0.27 -7.44
N GLN A 462 -10.56 0.16 -6.20
CA GLN A 462 -11.58 -0.30 -5.24
C GLN A 462 -12.96 0.33 -5.46
N ASP A 463 -13.24 0.88 -6.66
CA ASP A 463 -14.56 1.38 -6.99
C ASP A 463 -15.59 0.22 -6.94
N PRO A 464 -16.75 0.39 -6.26
CA PRO A 464 -17.68 -0.71 -6.03
C PRO A 464 -18.37 -1.22 -7.29
N MET A 465 -18.29 -0.51 -8.42
CA MET A 465 -18.78 -1.03 -9.69
C MET A 465 -17.81 -2.06 -10.29
N GLY A 466 -16.54 -2.05 -9.89
CA GLY A 466 -15.51 -2.99 -10.35
C GLY A 466 -15.29 -3.00 -11.86
N LEU A 467 -15.66 -1.92 -12.56
CA LEU A 467 -15.66 -1.90 -14.02
C LEU A 467 -14.24 -1.88 -14.59
N TRP A 468 -14.07 -2.56 -15.71
CA TRP A 468 -12.86 -2.45 -16.53
C TRP A 468 -12.79 -1.11 -17.29
N GLY A 469 -11.65 -0.42 -17.22
CA GLY A 469 -11.35 0.78 -18.00
C GLY A 469 -10.63 0.48 -19.32
N LYS A 470 -10.71 1.39 -20.29
CA LYS A 470 -10.25 1.14 -21.68
C LYS A 470 -9.21 2.15 -22.13
N MET A 471 -8.35 1.75 -23.06
CA MET A 471 -7.54 2.67 -23.83
C MET A 471 -8.39 3.24 -24.97
N ILE A 472 -8.59 4.56 -24.98
CA ILE A 472 -9.50 5.23 -25.92
C ILE A 472 -8.77 5.99 -27.03
N GLY A 473 -7.47 6.20 -26.90
CA GLY A 473 -6.67 6.86 -27.92
C GLY A 473 -5.19 6.91 -27.59
N GLN A 474 -4.38 7.07 -28.64
CA GLN A 474 -2.94 7.24 -28.54
C GLN A 474 -2.46 8.34 -29.47
N ASN A 475 -1.59 9.23 -28.97
CA ASN A 475 -0.91 10.24 -29.76
C ASN A 475 0.60 10.16 -29.49
N GLY A 476 1.35 9.68 -30.48
CA GLY A 476 2.77 9.39 -30.31
C GLY A 476 3.00 8.38 -29.17
N THR A 477 3.70 8.82 -28.12
CA THR A 477 3.99 7.99 -26.94
C THR A 477 2.97 8.13 -25.83
N ILE A 478 1.94 8.97 -25.99
CA ILE A 478 0.93 9.17 -24.95
C ILE A 478 -0.30 8.33 -25.25
N MET A 479 -0.65 7.44 -24.33
CA MET A 479 -1.88 6.64 -24.34
C MET A 479 -2.87 7.21 -23.32
N THR A 480 -4.15 7.31 -23.71
CA THR A 480 -5.23 7.80 -22.86
C THR A 480 -6.13 6.64 -22.46
N PHE A 481 -6.28 6.43 -21.15
CA PHE A 481 -7.16 5.40 -20.58
C PHE A 481 -8.30 6.04 -19.81
N VAL A 482 -9.49 5.43 -19.84
CA VAL A 482 -10.69 5.91 -19.15
C VAL A 482 -11.44 4.77 -18.49
N LYS A 483 -11.77 4.94 -17.21
CA LYS A 483 -12.63 4.04 -16.41
C LYS A 483 -13.87 4.81 -15.95
N LYS A 484 -15.06 4.29 -16.23
CA LYS A 484 -16.33 4.79 -15.64
C LYS A 484 -16.40 4.32 -14.18
N MET A 485 -16.74 5.22 -13.26
CA MET A 485 -16.71 4.94 -11.83
C MET A 485 -17.73 5.78 -11.03
N THR A 486 -17.88 5.48 -9.75
CA THR A 486 -18.75 6.21 -8.84
C THR A 486 -18.19 7.57 -8.40
N PRO A 487 -19.06 8.53 -8.01
CA PRO A 487 -20.53 8.47 -8.01
C PRO A 487 -21.14 8.53 -9.41
N CYS A 488 -22.35 8.00 -9.54
CA CYS A 488 -23.22 8.07 -10.71
C CYS A 488 -24.60 8.62 -10.33
N PHE A 489 -25.12 9.57 -11.11
CA PHE A 489 -26.47 10.11 -10.97
C PHE A 489 -27.34 9.66 -12.14
N GLY A 490 -28.03 8.54 -11.97
CA GLY A 490 -28.66 7.82 -13.08
C GLY A 490 -27.63 7.09 -13.95
N ASP A 491 -28.06 6.62 -15.13
CA ASP A 491 -27.22 5.77 -15.99
C ASP A 491 -26.14 6.55 -16.75
N ASP A 492 -26.38 7.84 -17.00
CA ASP A 492 -25.60 8.67 -17.93
C ASP A 492 -24.62 9.65 -17.25
N ASN A 493 -24.82 9.99 -15.98
CA ASN A 493 -23.99 11.00 -15.30
C ASN A 493 -23.08 10.37 -14.25
N CYS A 494 -22.03 9.69 -14.70
CA CYS A 494 -21.02 9.07 -13.83
C CYS A 494 -19.75 9.88 -13.71
N SER A 495 -18.95 9.55 -12.69
CA SER A 495 -17.57 10.01 -12.58
C SER A 495 -16.65 9.12 -13.41
N TYR A 496 -15.46 9.62 -13.72
CA TYR A 496 -14.49 8.89 -14.53
C TYR A 496 -13.08 9.07 -14.00
N ALA A 497 -12.28 8.00 -14.05
CA ALA A 497 -10.83 8.10 -13.91
C ALA A 497 -10.18 8.15 -15.30
N ILE A 498 -9.20 9.05 -15.48
CA ILE A 498 -8.52 9.28 -16.77
C ILE A 498 -7.01 9.25 -16.52
N ALA A 499 -6.31 8.29 -17.15
CA ALA A 499 -4.86 8.18 -17.07
C ALA A 499 -4.21 8.52 -18.42
N LEU A 500 -3.23 9.42 -18.41
CA LEU A 500 -2.39 9.76 -19.55
C LEU A 500 -1.01 9.14 -19.34
N LEU A 501 -0.77 7.99 -19.95
CA LEU A 501 0.50 7.26 -19.88
C LEU A 501 1.45 7.75 -20.95
N ASN A 502 2.64 8.25 -20.59
CA ASN A 502 3.71 8.51 -21.54
C ASN A 502 4.74 7.37 -21.49
N ARG A 503 4.71 6.51 -22.52
CA ARG A 503 5.57 5.32 -22.59
C ARG A 503 6.98 5.58 -23.13
N ASP A 504 7.36 6.83 -23.37
CA ASP A 504 8.67 7.18 -23.90
C ASP A 504 9.77 6.89 -22.86
N ASN A 505 10.68 5.97 -23.18
CA ASN A 505 11.83 5.63 -22.36
C ASN A 505 13.16 6.12 -22.94
N THR A 506 13.10 6.95 -24.00
CA THR A 506 14.27 7.47 -24.72
C THR A 506 14.67 8.87 -24.27
N THR A 507 13.85 9.49 -23.41
CA THR A 507 14.01 10.84 -22.89
C THR A 507 13.61 10.89 -21.42
N THR A 508 14.00 11.95 -20.73
CA THR A 508 13.52 12.27 -19.37
C THR A 508 12.55 13.46 -19.37
N GLN A 509 12.28 14.06 -20.54
CA GLN A 509 11.46 15.26 -20.64
C GLN A 509 9.96 14.93 -20.60
N ALA A 510 9.21 15.74 -19.85
CA ALA A 510 7.77 15.71 -19.87
C ALA A 510 7.22 16.24 -21.20
N LYS A 511 6.12 15.65 -21.68
CA LYS A 511 5.43 16.08 -22.89
C LYS A 511 4.09 16.73 -22.53
N PRO A 512 3.75 17.90 -23.10
CA PRO A 512 2.42 18.46 -22.95
C PRO A 512 1.41 17.59 -23.72
N TYR A 513 0.26 17.35 -23.11
CA TYR A 513 -0.86 16.70 -23.76
C TYR A 513 -2.14 17.44 -23.43
N SER A 514 -3.11 17.41 -24.34
CA SER A 514 -4.40 18.05 -24.13
C SER A 514 -5.51 17.26 -24.78
N PHE A 515 -6.68 17.28 -24.16
CA PHE A 515 -7.89 16.62 -24.66
C PHE A 515 -9.12 17.45 -24.28
N VAL A 516 -10.23 17.20 -24.99
CA VAL A 516 -11.55 17.74 -24.65
C VAL A 516 -12.36 16.65 -23.98
N PHE A 517 -13.08 16.96 -22.89
CA PHE A 517 -13.80 15.96 -22.10
C PHE A 517 -14.84 15.18 -22.93
N ASN A 518 -15.56 15.87 -23.81
CA ASN A 518 -16.54 15.26 -24.70
C ASN A 518 -15.94 14.21 -25.64
N ASP A 519 -14.69 14.38 -26.07
CA ASP A 519 -14.00 13.41 -26.94
C ASP A 519 -13.71 12.09 -26.21
N LEU A 520 -13.64 12.12 -24.87
CA LEU A 520 -13.48 10.94 -24.03
C LEU A 520 -14.82 10.33 -23.59
N GLY A 521 -15.94 10.88 -24.06
CA GLY A 521 -17.30 10.45 -23.70
C GLY A 521 -17.85 11.02 -22.39
N LEU A 522 -17.21 12.07 -21.84
CA LEU A 522 -17.68 12.78 -20.65
C LEU A 522 -18.64 13.90 -21.06
N THR A 523 -19.94 13.64 -20.98
CA THR A 523 -20.99 14.47 -21.61
C THR A 523 -21.91 15.21 -20.62
N ASN A 524 -21.69 15.12 -19.30
CA ASN A 524 -22.55 15.77 -18.32
C ASN A 524 -22.48 17.31 -18.49
N PRO A 525 -23.57 18.00 -18.88
CA PRO A 525 -23.56 19.45 -19.11
C PRO A 525 -23.25 20.26 -17.84
N LYS A 526 -23.49 19.69 -16.65
CA LYS A 526 -23.17 20.32 -15.36
C LYS A 526 -21.68 20.30 -15.04
N GLY A 527 -20.88 19.57 -15.81
CA GLY A 527 -19.43 19.50 -15.70
C GLY A 527 -18.95 18.52 -14.63
N TYR A 528 -17.64 18.58 -14.39
CA TYR A 528 -16.89 17.66 -13.56
C TYR A 528 -15.89 18.43 -12.70
N ASN A 529 -15.86 18.15 -11.40
CA ASN A 529 -14.74 18.59 -10.54
C ASN A 529 -13.59 17.62 -10.74
N VAL A 530 -12.49 18.10 -11.29
CA VAL A 530 -11.34 17.29 -11.66
C VAL A 530 -10.31 17.33 -10.54
N MET A 531 -9.87 16.15 -10.11
CA MET A 531 -8.86 15.95 -9.08
C MET A 531 -7.65 15.25 -9.68
N ASP A 532 -6.46 15.79 -9.43
CA ASP A 532 -5.20 15.08 -9.62
C ASP A 532 -5.01 14.08 -8.49
N LEU A 533 -4.92 12.79 -8.84
CA LEU A 533 -4.89 11.68 -7.88
C LEU A 533 -3.52 11.51 -7.24
N TRP A 534 -2.44 11.89 -7.94
CA TRP A 534 -1.09 11.82 -7.40
C TRP A 534 -0.77 13.03 -6.52
N ALA A 535 -1.30 14.21 -6.85
CA ALA A 535 -1.18 15.40 -6.00
C ALA A 535 -2.21 15.45 -4.87
N GLY A 536 -3.33 14.72 -5.00
CA GLY A 536 -4.41 14.74 -4.03
C GLY A 536 -5.17 16.07 -3.99
N GLN A 537 -5.25 16.79 -5.12
CA GLN A 537 -5.79 18.15 -5.18
C GLN A 537 -6.82 18.31 -6.29
N ILE A 538 -7.89 19.07 -6.01
CA ILE A 538 -8.84 19.50 -7.04
C ILE A 538 -8.17 20.59 -7.89
N VAL A 539 -8.10 20.35 -9.20
CA VAL A 539 -7.46 21.26 -10.15
C VAL A 539 -8.45 22.21 -10.84
N GLY A 540 -9.75 21.92 -10.76
CA GLY A 540 -10.81 22.83 -11.23
C GLY A 540 -12.09 22.11 -11.63
N THR A 541 -13.05 22.89 -12.12
CA THR A 541 -14.30 22.39 -12.71
C THR A 541 -14.23 22.54 -14.23
N PHE A 542 -14.56 21.47 -14.96
CA PHE A 542 -14.50 21.43 -16.41
C PHE A 542 -15.82 20.93 -16.99
N HIS A 543 -16.28 21.55 -18.07
CA HIS A 543 -17.46 21.14 -18.84
C HIS A 543 -17.05 20.26 -20.04
N PRO A 544 -18.01 19.55 -20.67
CA PRO A 544 -17.72 18.66 -21.80
C PRO A 544 -16.93 19.32 -22.94
N SER A 545 -17.16 20.60 -23.23
CA SER A 545 -16.46 21.34 -24.28
C SER A 545 -15.10 21.89 -23.89
N ASP A 546 -14.71 21.81 -22.62
CA ASP A 546 -13.49 22.42 -22.11
C ASP A 546 -12.27 21.55 -22.45
N THR A 547 -11.15 22.22 -22.69
CA THR A 547 -9.85 21.57 -22.91
C THR A 547 -9.11 21.44 -21.59
N TYR A 548 -8.65 20.23 -21.29
CA TYR A 548 -7.71 19.97 -20.20
C TYR A 548 -6.29 19.79 -20.76
N SER A 549 -5.29 20.32 -20.05
CA SER A 549 -3.88 20.21 -20.43
C SER A 549 -3.04 19.77 -19.23
N ALA A 550 -2.08 18.86 -19.47
CA ALA A 550 -1.13 18.42 -18.46
C ALA A 550 0.24 18.12 -19.07
N MET A 551 1.27 18.16 -18.23
CA MET A 551 2.62 17.69 -18.57
C MET A 551 2.76 16.24 -18.11
N VAL A 552 3.15 15.34 -19.00
CA VAL A 552 3.30 13.91 -18.70
C VAL A 552 4.77 13.51 -18.79
N ASN A 553 5.39 13.21 -17.64
CA ASN A 553 6.78 12.76 -17.56
C ASN A 553 7.04 11.53 -18.43
N ALA A 554 8.26 11.41 -18.96
CA ALA A 554 8.70 10.20 -19.66
C ALA A 554 8.67 8.98 -18.71
N THR A 555 8.20 7.83 -19.19
CA THR A 555 7.89 6.65 -18.36
C THR A 555 6.96 6.94 -17.18
N GLY A 556 6.16 8.02 -17.27
CA GLY A 556 5.29 8.49 -16.21
C GLY A 556 3.82 8.54 -16.65
N VAL A 557 2.97 8.92 -15.70
CA VAL A 557 1.53 9.03 -15.89
C VAL A 557 0.99 10.30 -15.25
N HIS A 558 0.04 10.96 -15.92
CA HIS A 558 -0.83 11.95 -15.31
C HIS A 558 -2.18 11.31 -15.05
N PHE A 559 -2.66 11.30 -13.80
CA PHE A 559 -3.82 10.52 -13.41
C PHE A 559 -4.85 11.37 -12.66
N ILE A 560 -6.06 11.48 -13.21
CA ILE A 560 -7.12 12.32 -12.66
C ILE A 560 -8.42 11.56 -12.44
N LYS A 561 -9.24 12.04 -11.51
CA LYS A 561 -10.66 11.69 -11.39
C LYS A 561 -11.51 12.91 -11.74
N ALA A 562 -12.38 12.77 -12.74
CA ALA A 562 -13.43 13.72 -13.09
C ALA A 562 -14.71 13.36 -12.33
N ILE A 563 -15.01 14.10 -11.28
CA ILE A 563 -16.15 13.86 -10.38
C ILE A 563 -17.39 14.57 -10.92
N THR A 564 -18.39 13.80 -11.33
CA THR A 564 -19.64 14.32 -11.92
C THR A 564 -20.38 15.26 -10.98
N GLN A 565 -20.93 16.37 -11.51
CA GLN A 565 -21.70 17.35 -10.75
C GLN A 565 -23.22 17.10 -10.84
N GLN A 566 -23.95 17.44 -9.76
CA GLN A 566 -25.38 17.14 -9.60
C GLN A 566 -26.34 18.10 -10.25
#